data_AF-A0A257N264-F1
#
_entry.id   AF-A0A257N264-F1
#
_cell.length_a   1.000
_cell.length_b   1.000
_cell.length_c   1.000
_cell.angle_alpha   90.00
_cell.angle_beta   90.00
_cell.angle_gamma   90.00
#
_symmetry.space_group_name_H-M   'P 1'
#
loop_
_entity.id
_entity.type
_entity.pdbx_description
1 polymer ?
#
loop_
_entity_poly.entity_id
_entity_poly.type
_entity_poly.pdbx_seq_one_letter_code
_entity_poly.pdbx_strand_id
1 'polypeptide(L)'
;MHSKFGFLSYEISHIIRQRFNKKAETIGLTHAQWRALVHLSNNENCRQIDLAEILEIKPITLVRQIDLLEEAGLVRRNKDSEDRRVYRLELMPKAHAVMQQLWDIADAVEAQVLSALTAKEQELLTSLLERIKNSINVNAIPEDPALDD
;
A
#
# COMPACT_ATOMS: atom_id res chain seq x y z
N MET A 1 -2.57 30.28 3.11
CA MET A 1 -1.92 29.97 1.81
C MET A 1 -1.98 28.47 1.61
N HIS A 2 -2.84 27.95 0.74
CA HIS A 2 -2.87 26.51 0.46
C HIS A 2 -1.49 26.11 -0.10
N SER A 3 -0.79 25.19 0.57
CA SER A 3 0.49 24.72 0.07
C SER A 3 0.28 24.02 -1.28
N LYS A 4 0.71 24.69 -2.36
CA LYS A 4 0.59 24.19 -3.75
C LYS A 4 1.23 22.81 -3.91
N PHE A 5 2.28 22.52 -3.12
CA PHE A 5 2.96 21.23 -3.10
C PHE A 5 2.08 20.11 -2.53
N GLY A 6 1.47 20.32 -1.36
CA GLY A 6 0.66 19.29 -0.71
C GLY A 6 -0.55 18.88 -1.55
N PHE A 7 -1.22 19.87 -2.16
CA PHE A 7 -2.35 19.62 -3.06
C PHE A 7 -1.92 18.87 -4.33
N LEU A 8 -0.85 19.30 -5.01
CA LEU A 8 -0.36 18.62 -6.21
C LEU A 8 0.10 17.19 -5.92
N SER A 9 0.79 16.98 -4.79
CA SER A 9 1.22 15.64 -4.35
C SER A 9 0.02 14.71 -4.11
N TYR A 10 -1.03 15.22 -3.46
CA TYR A 10 -2.28 14.49 -3.26
C TYR A 10 -2.96 14.14 -4.60
N GLU A 11 -3.09 15.10 -5.51
CA GLU A 11 -3.74 14.89 -6.82
C GLU A 11 -2.98 13.86 -7.66
N ILE A 12 -1.65 13.97 -7.75
CA ILE A 12 -0.81 13.01 -8.47
C ILE A 12 -0.97 11.61 -7.87
N SER A 13 -0.84 11.48 -6.54
CA SER A 13 -1.01 10.20 -5.84
C SER A 13 -2.39 9.59 -6.06
N HIS A 14 -3.43 10.43 -6.07
CA HIS A 14 -4.79 10.02 -6.34
C HIS A 14 -4.97 9.45 -7.76
N ILE A 15 -4.46 10.16 -8.77
CA ILE A 15 -4.53 9.74 -10.19
C ILE A 15 -3.76 8.44 -10.42
N ILE A 16 -2.54 8.33 -9.86
CA ILE A 16 -1.74 7.10 -9.94
C ILE A 16 -2.53 5.93 -9.35
N ARG A 17 -3.10 6.11 -8.16
CA ARG A 17 -3.91 5.08 -7.50
C ARG A 17 -5.14 4.68 -8.31
N GLN A 18 -5.85 5.63 -8.93
CA GLN A 18 -6.99 5.32 -9.78
C GLN A 18 -6.57 4.48 -11.01
N ARG A 19 -5.47 4.84 -11.67
CA ARG A 19 -4.95 4.07 -12.82
C ARG A 19 -4.53 2.66 -12.42
N PHE A 20 -3.84 2.53 -11.30
CA PHE A 20 -3.47 1.23 -10.75
C PHE A 20 -4.70 0.37 -10.48
N ASN A 21 -5.70 0.92 -9.77
CA ASN A 21 -6.95 0.21 -9.47
C ASN A 21 -7.65 -0.29 -10.73
N LYS A 22 -7.80 0.56 -11.74
CA LYS A 22 -8.45 0.20 -13.01
C LYS A 22 -7.71 -0.94 -13.73
N LYS A 23 -6.38 -1.00 -13.64
CA LYS A 23 -5.59 -2.12 -14.20
C LYS A 23 -5.67 -3.37 -13.31
N ALA A 24 -5.63 -3.24 -12.00
CA ALA A 24 -5.76 -4.37 -11.08
C ALA A 24 -7.12 -5.08 -11.20
N GLU A 25 -8.18 -4.35 -11.55
CA GLU A 25 -9.49 -4.93 -11.84
C GLU A 25 -9.45 -5.91 -13.04
N THR A 26 -8.54 -5.72 -14.01
CA THR A 26 -8.44 -6.62 -15.17
C THR A 26 -7.84 -7.98 -14.81
N ILE A 27 -7.19 -8.10 -13.65
CA ILE A 27 -6.72 -9.38 -13.10
C ILE A 27 -7.64 -9.90 -11.99
N GLY A 28 -8.84 -9.31 -11.87
CA GLY A 28 -9.89 -9.77 -10.96
C GLY A 28 -9.71 -9.36 -9.49
N LEU A 29 -8.83 -8.38 -9.20
CA LEU A 29 -8.62 -7.89 -7.83
C LEU A 29 -9.31 -6.54 -7.61
N THR A 30 -10.04 -6.45 -6.50
CA THR A 30 -10.54 -5.17 -5.98
C THR A 30 -9.43 -4.36 -5.31
N HIS A 31 -9.67 -3.06 -5.10
CA HIS A 31 -8.75 -2.18 -4.40
C HIS A 31 -8.30 -2.72 -3.03
N ALA A 32 -9.25 -3.23 -2.25
CA ALA A 32 -8.96 -3.72 -0.90
C ALA A 32 -8.15 -5.03 -0.92
N GLN A 33 -8.40 -5.90 -1.90
CA GLN A 33 -7.71 -7.18 -2.03
C GLN A 33 -6.26 -7.01 -2.47
N TRP A 34 -5.99 -6.23 -3.53
CA TRP A 34 -4.60 -6.05 -3.97
C TRP A 34 -3.78 -5.31 -2.92
N ARG A 35 -4.37 -4.33 -2.20
CA ARG A 35 -3.68 -3.66 -1.10
C ARG A 35 -3.33 -4.66 0.01
N ALA A 36 -4.28 -5.52 0.41
CA ALA A 36 -3.99 -6.53 1.41
C ALA A 36 -2.83 -7.46 0.98
N LEU A 37 -2.80 -7.89 -0.28
CA LEU A 37 -1.71 -8.72 -0.82
C LEU A 37 -0.35 -8.00 -0.81
N VAL A 38 -0.30 -6.75 -1.30
CA VAL A 38 0.94 -5.95 -1.35
C VAL A 38 1.48 -5.62 0.03
N HIS A 39 0.61 -5.28 0.98
CA HIS A 39 1.06 -5.03 2.35
C HIS A 39 1.47 -6.33 3.06
N LEU A 40 0.77 -7.43 2.80
CA LEU A 40 1.13 -8.73 3.36
C LEU A 40 2.47 -9.25 2.80
N SER A 41 2.79 -9.02 1.52
CA SER A 41 4.09 -9.43 0.94
C SER A 41 5.28 -8.78 1.62
N ASN A 42 5.09 -7.58 2.19
CA ASN A 42 6.12 -6.86 2.94
C ASN A 42 6.09 -7.18 4.44
N ASN A 43 5.07 -7.88 4.93
CA ASN A 43 4.81 -8.16 6.35
C ASN A 43 4.37 -9.62 6.52
N GLU A 44 5.11 -10.56 5.93
CA GLU A 44 4.74 -11.98 6.00
C GLU A 44 4.65 -12.46 7.44
N ASN A 45 3.69 -13.36 7.71
CA ASN A 45 3.41 -13.93 9.03
C ASN A 45 2.98 -12.88 10.09
N CYS A 46 2.56 -11.69 9.66
CA CYS A 46 1.98 -10.67 10.55
C CYS A 46 0.63 -11.14 11.12
N ARG A 47 0.23 -10.56 12.26
CA ARG A 47 -1.12 -10.78 12.79
C ARG A 47 -2.11 -10.05 11.90
N GLN A 48 -3.28 -10.65 11.69
CA GLN A 48 -4.33 -10.03 10.89
C GLN A 48 -4.73 -8.64 11.43
N ILE A 49 -4.70 -8.43 12.75
CA ILE A 49 -4.99 -7.12 13.34
C ILE A 49 -3.95 -6.06 12.93
N ASP A 50 -2.67 -6.43 12.91
CA ASP A 50 -1.59 -5.52 12.51
C ASP A 50 -1.73 -5.12 11.04
N LEU A 51 -2.12 -6.07 10.18
CA LEU A 51 -2.39 -5.76 8.77
C LEU A 51 -3.58 -4.80 8.61
N ALA A 52 -4.60 -4.88 9.48
CA ALA A 52 -5.73 -3.95 9.44
C ALA A 52 -5.29 -2.53 9.83
N GLU A 53 -4.39 -2.41 10.82
CA GLU A 53 -3.79 -1.15 11.23
C GLU A 53 -2.93 -0.55 10.10
N ILE A 54 -2.06 -1.34 9.48
CA ILE A 54 -1.23 -0.92 8.34
C ILE A 54 -2.10 -0.43 7.15
N LEU A 55 -3.23 -1.08 6.91
CA LEU A 55 -4.16 -0.71 5.86
C LEU A 55 -5.08 0.45 6.24
N GLU A 56 -5.07 0.87 7.50
CA GLU A 56 -5.97 1.87 8.09
C GLU A 56 -7.45 1.52 7.88
N ILE A 57 -7.81 0.25 8.04
CA ILE A 57 -9.19 -0.24 7.92
C ILE A 57 -9.66 -0.94 9.19
N LYS A 58 -10.98 -1.01 9.37
CA LYS A 58 -11.57 -1.74 10.50
C LYS A 58 -11.21 -3.24 10.40
N PRO A 59 -10.89 -3.94 11.50
CA PRO A 59 -10.57 -5.37 11.48
C PRO A 59 -11.63 -6.23 10.78
N ILE A 60 -12.92 -5.94 11.00
CA ILE A 60 -14.02 -6.64 10.34
C ILE A 60 -14.03 -6.47 8.80
N THR A 61 -13.53 -5.34 8.30
CA THR A 61 -13.41 -5.09 6.86
C THR A 61 -12.28 -5.93 6.27
N LEU A 62 -11.16 -6.06 7.00
CA LEU A 62 -10.05 -6.92 6.60
C LEU A 62 -10.45 -8.39 6.61
N VAL A 63 -11.18 -8.86 7.64
CA VAL A 63 -11.68 -10.26 7.71
C VAL A 63 -12.32 -10.66 6.38
N ARG A 64 -13.27 -9.86 5.89
CA ARG A 64 -13.95 -10.13 4.61
C ARG A 64 -13.00 -10.19 3.42
N GLN A 65 -11.94 -9.39 3.40
CA GLN A 65 -10.95 -9.45 2.30
C GLN A 65 -10.11 -10.72 2.40
N ILE A 66 -9.67 -11.09 3.60
CA ILE A 66 -8.88 -12.30 3.84
C ILE A 66 -9.70 -13.55 3.51
N ASP A 67 -10.99 -13.59 3.86
CA ASP A 67 -11.87 -14.72 3.50
C ASP A 67 -11.88 -14.94 1.97
N LEU A 68 -12.08 -13.86 1.19
CA LEU A 68 -12.07 -13.93 -0.27
C LEU A 68 -10.70 -14.32 -0.85
N LEU A 69 -9.60 -13.86 -0.22
CA LEU A 69 -8.24 -14.19 -0.65
C LEU A 69 -7.86 -15.63 -0.30
N GLU A 70 -8.36 -16.17 0.81
CA GLU A 70 -8.23 -17.59 1.16
C GLU A 70 -9.03 -18.48 0.23
N GLU A 71 -10.28 -18.12 -0.08
CA GLU A 71 -11.12 -18.82 -1.07
C GLU A 71 -10.45 -18.85 -2.46
N ALA A 72 -9.77 -17.76 -2.83
CA ALA A 72 -8.98 -17.69 -4.05
C ALA A 72 -7.64 -18.47 -3.97
N GLY A 73 -7.28 -18.99 -2.80
CA GLY A 73 -6.03 -19.72 -2.55
C GLY A 73 -4.77 -18.86 -2.59
N LEU A 74 -4.91 -17.55 -2.33
CA LEU A 74 -3.83 -16.57 -2.35
C LEU A 74 -3.25 -16.30 -0.95
N VAL A 75 -4.07 -16.45 0.09
CA VAL A 75 -3.66 -16.25 1.48
C VAL A 75 -4.02 -17.50 2.29
N ARG A 76 -3.34 -17.69 3.42
CA ARG A 76 -3.71 -18.64 4.47
C ARG A 76 -3.66 -17.97 5.84
N ARG A 77 -4.64 -18.29 6.69
CA ARG A 77 -4.66 -18.01 8.13
C ARG A 77 -4.15 -19.21 8.91
N ASN A 78 -3.13 -18.98 9.73
CA ASN A 78 -2.68 -19.92 10.74
C ASN A 78 -3.05 -19.39 12.12
N LYS A 79 -3.49 -20.27 13.03
CA LYS A 79 -3.65 -19.87 14.43
C LYS A 79 -2.26 -19.62 15.02
N ASP A 80 -2.14 -18.53 15.77
CA ASP A 80 -0.92 -18.24 16.51
C ASP A 80 -0.68 -19.31 17.59
N SER A 81 0.60 -19.66 17.80
CA SER A 81 1.01 -20.70 18.74
C SER A 81 0.87 -20.30 20.20
N GLU A 82 0.95 -19.00 20.50
CA GLU A 82 0.89 -18.42 21.85
C GLU A 82 -0.54 -17.99 22.22
N ASP A 83 -1.31 -17.45 21.27
CA ASP A 83 -2.74 -17.13 21.46
C ASP A 83 -3.61 -17.62 20.29
N ARG A 84 -4.34 -18.72 20.50
CA ARG A 84 -5.24 -19.32 19.49
C ARG A 84 -6.37 -18.41 19.00
N ARG A 85 -6.60 -17.26 19.64
CA ARG A 85 -7.56 -16.24 19.19
C ARG A 85 -6.98 -15.33 18.11
N VAL A 86 -5.65 -15.33 17.94
CA VAL A 86 -4.92 -14.56 16.93
C VAL A 86 -4.71 -15.40 15.68
N TYR A 87 -4.92 -14.77 14.52
CA TYR A 87 -4.59 -15.33 13.22
C TYR A 87 -3.38 -14.62 12.64
N ARG A 88 -2.44 -15.42 12.13
CA ARG A 88 -1.32 -14.96 11.31
C ARG A 88 -1.59 -15.22 9.85
N LEU A 89 -1.16 -14.30 9.00
CA LEU A 89 -1.40 -14.33 7.57
C LEU A 89 -0.13 -14.67 6.81
N GLU A 90 -0.26 -15.57 5.84
CA GLU A 90 0.82 -15.97 4.96
C GLU A 90 0.34 -15.95 3.51
N LEU A 91 1.21 -15.52 2.59
CA LEU A 91 0.96 -15.67 1.16
C LEU A 91 1.14 -17.12 0.75
N MET A 92 0.22 -17.61 -0.06
CA MET A 92 0.30 -18.93 -0.65
C MET A 92 1.20 -18.91 -1.91
N PRO A 93 1.77 -20.06 -2.33
CA PRO A 93 2.57 -20.12 -3.56
C PRO A 93 1.85 -19.53 -4.79
N LYS A 94 0.53 -19.74 -4.91
CA LYS A 94 -0.31 -19.17 -5.98
C LYS A 94 -0.31 -17.63 -6.00
N ALA A 95 -0.09 -16.99 -4.86
CA ALA A 95 -0.06 -15.53 -4.76
C ALA A 95 1.12 -14.91 -5.51
N HIS A 96 2.24 -15.61 -5.67
CA HIS A 96 3.43 -15.07 -6.33
C HIS A 96 3.15 -14.65 -7.78
N ALA A 97 2.37 -15.45 -8.53
CA ALA A 97 1.99 -15.11 -9.90
C ALA A 97 1.07 -13.86 -9.95
N VAL A 98 0.22 -13.69 -8.94
CA VAL A 98 -0.66 -12.52 -8.81
C VAL A 98 0.16 -11.29 -8.41
N MET A 99 1.12 -11.45 -7.50
CA MET A 99 2.05 -10.39 -7.09
C MET A 99 2.88 -9.91 -8.27
N GLN A 100 3.38 -10.82 -9.11
CA GLN A 100 4.10 -10.43 -10.32
C GLN A 100 3.23 -9.58 -11.25
N GLN A 101 1.97 -9.96 -11.47
CA GLN A 101 1.04 -9.15 -12.28
C GLN A 101 0.79 -7.77 -11.65
N LEU A 102 0.73 -7.67 -10.32
CA LEU A 102 0.61 -6.38 -9.63
C LEU A 102 1.86 -5.51 -9.81
N TRP A 103 3.05 -6.10 -9.80
CA TRP A 103 4.30 -5.39 -10.08
C TRP A 103 4.38 -4.93 -11.53
N ASP A 104 4.02 -5.77 -12.50
CA ASP A 104 3.98 -5.39 -13.91
C ASP A 104 2.98 -4.24 -14.15
N ILE A 105 1.85 -4.23 -13.42
CA ILE A 105 0.89 -3.12 -13.44
C ILE A 105 1.51 -1.86 -12.83
N ALA A 106 2.22 -1.97 -11.70
CA ALA A 106 2.89 -0.86 -11.04
C ALA A 106 3.89 -0.19 -12.00
N ASP A 107 4.79 -0.98 -12.57
CA ASP A 107 5.83 -0.53 -13.51
C ASP A 107 5.20 0.14 -14.73
N ALA A 108 4.13 -0.46 -15.29
CA ALA A 108 3.45 0.11 -16.44
C ALA A 108 2.68 1.41 -16.11
N VAL A 109 2.22 1.61 -14.87
CA VAL A 109 1.63 2.88 -14.44
C VAL A 109 2.71 3.92 -14.21
N GLU A 110 3.80 3.54 -13.55
CA GLU A 110 4.93 4.43 -13.29
C GLU A 110 5.56 4.94 -14.58
N ALA A 111 5.84 4.06 -15.54
CA ALA A 111 6.38 4.43 -16.84
C ALA A 111 5.49 5.46 -17.58
N GLN A 112 4.17 5.33 -17.49
CA GLN A 112 3.23 6.29 -18.08
C GLN A 112 3.17 7.64 -17.36
N VAL A 113 3.44 7.65 -16.05
CA VAL A 113 3.47 8.89 -15.26
C VAL A 113 4.77 9.63 -15.53
N LEU A 114 5.88 8.91 -15.54
CA LEU A 114 7.22 9.45 -15.74
C LEU A 114 7.53 9.77 -17.21
N SER A 115 6.72 9.32 -18.18
CA SER A 115 6.93 9.62 -19.60
C SER A 115 6.87 11.10 -19.96
N ALA A 116 6.35 11.95 -19.07
CA ALA A 116 6.36 13.40 -19.22
C ALA A 116 7.75 14.04 -18.94
N LEU A 117 8.69 13.26 -18.39
CA LEU A 117 10.00 13.70 -17.93
C LEU A 117 11.12 13.00 -18.72
N THR A 118 12.21 13.72 -18.97
CA THR A 118 13.46 13.14 -19.44
C THR A 118 14.09 12.23 -18.37
N ALA A 119 14.99 11.32 -18.75
CA ALA A 119 15.66 10.43 -17.79
C ALA A 119 16.36 11.19 -16.65
N LYS A 120 17.00 12.33 -16.97
CA LYS A 120 17.65 13.19 -15.97
C LYS A 120 16.65 13.85 -15.01
N GLU A 121 15.47 14.24 -15.51
CA GLU A 121 14.41 14.79 -14.67
C GLU A 121 13.77 13.73 -13.77
N GLN A 122 13.65 12.48 -14.26
CA GLN A 122 13.18 11.36 -13.45
C GLN A 122 14.15 11.07 -12.30
N GLU A 123 15.45 10.97 -12.57
CA GLU A 123 16.48 10.79 -11.53
C GLU A 123 16.46 11.93 -10.49
N LEU A 124 16.34 13.17 -10.96
CA LEU A 124 16.24 14.34 -10.08
C LEU A 124 14.97 14.31 -9.23
N LEU A 125 13.82 13.99 -9.82
CA LEU A 125 12.55 13.88 -9.11
C LEU A 125 12.63 12.84 -7.99
N THR A 126 13.12 11.63 -8.30
CA THR A 126 13.29 10.55 -7.32
C THR A 126 14.17 11.01 -6.17
N SER A 127 15.33 11.60 -6.45
CA SER A 127 16.25 12.11 -5.44
C SER A 127 15.60 13.17 -4.53
N LEU A 128 14.81 14.09 -5.10
CA LEU A 128 14.11 15.12 -4.33
C LEU A 128 13.00 14.53 -3.45
N LEU A 129 12.22 13.57 -3.97
CA LEU A 129 11.16 12.90 -3.21
C LEU A 129 11.72 12.07 -2.05
N GLU A 130 12.83 11.36 -2.26
CA GLU A 130 13.52 10.61 -1.20
C GLU A 130 14.04 11.52 -0.09
N ARG A 131 14.65 12.65 -0.46
CA ARG A 131 15.10 13.67 0.51
C ARG A 131 13.94 14.21 1.34
N ILE A 132 12.81 14.51 0.71
CA ILE A 132 11.60 14.97 1.42
C ILE A 132 11.08 13.86 2.34
N LYS A 133 10.91 12.63 1.86
CA LYS A 133 10.46 11.47 2.64
C LYS A 133 11.32 11.26 3.89
N ASN A 134 12.64 11.34 3.76
CA ASN A 134 13.57 11.15 4.88
C ASN A 134 13.51 12.30 5.89
N SER A 135 13.10 13.51 5.48
CA SER A 135 12.96 14.67 6.37
C SER A 135 11.69 14.65 7.23
N ILE A 136 10.65 13.92 6.82
CA ILE A 136 9.31 13.95 7.46
C ILE A 136 8.98 12.67 8.25
N ASN A 137 9.99 11.93 8.70
CA ASN A 137 9.78 10.65 9.38
C ASN A 137 8.77 10.83 10.55
N VAL A 138 7.71 10.01 10.55
CA VAL A 138 6.40 10.25 11.20
C VAL A 138 6.46 10.44 12.72
N ASN A 139 7.61 10.20 13.33
CA ASN A 139 7.86 10.36 14.76
C ASN A 139 8.31 11.77 15.18
N ALA A 140 8.27 12.76 14.28
CA ALA A 140 8.70 14.13 14.55
C ALA A 140 7.65 15.17 14.12
N ILE A 141 6.39 14.97 14.49
CA ILE A 141 5.49 16.12 14.63
C ILE A 141 5.85 16.75 15.98
N PRO A 142 6.58 17.89 16.04
CA PRO A 142 6.65 18.63 17.29
C PRO A 142 5.21 18.94 17.70
N GLU A 143 4.85 18.59 18.93
CA GLU A 143 3.62 19.08 19.54
C GLU A 143 3.61 20.59 19.32
N ASP A 144 2.56 21.08 18.65
CA ASP A 144 2.32 22.49 18.45
C ASP A 144 2.42 23.13 19.84
N PRO A 145 3.41 24.00 20.12
CA PRO A 145 3.43 24.71 21.39
C PRO A 145 2.13 25.51 21.40
N ALA A 146 1.25 25.16 22.33
CA ALA A 146 -0.06 25.73 22.50
C ALA A 146 -0.05 27.22 22.11
N LEU A 147 -1.02 27.59 21.27
CA LEU A 147 -1.54 28.95 21.26
C LEU A 147 -2.11 29.20 22.67
N ASP A 148 -1.22 29.54 23.61
CA ASP A 148 -1.60 30.18 24.86
C ASP A 148 -2.00 31.61 24.49
N ASP A 149 -3.30 31.88 24.65
CA ASP A 149 -3.94 33.20 24.61
C ASP A 149 -3.27 34.22 25.57
#